data_AF-A0A1J4LQ76-F1
#
_entry.id   AF-A0A1J4LQ76-F1
#
_cell.length_a   1.000
_cell.length_b   1.000
_cell.length_c   1.000
_cell.angle_alpha   90.00
_cell.angle_beta   90.00
_cell.angle_gamma   90.00
#
_symmetry.space_group_name_H-M   'P 1'
#
loop_
_entity.id
_entity.type
_entity.pdbx_description
1 polymer ?
#
loop_
_entity_poly.entity_id
_entity_poly.type
_entity_poly.pdbx_seq_one_letter_code
_entity_poly.pdbx_strand_id
1 'polypeptide(L)' 'MSETALEYQKHVLATVIDEAVYVGSTSEAEAERLHNRLADVESLQSVDQFWDDLSREYEVLEAELEAREA' A
#
# COMPACT_ATOMS: atom_id res chain seq x y z
N MET A 1 4.52 7.76 25.59
CA MET A 1 3.16 7.95 25.04
C MET A 1 2.82 6.69 24.29
N SER A 2 1.59 6.15 24.44
CA SER A 2 1.14 5.01 23.65
C SER A 2 0.93 5.47 22.21
N GLU A 3 1.39 4.68 21.25
CA GLU A 3 1.07 4.86 19.84
C GLU A 3 -0.46 4.92 19.66
N THR A 4 -0.92 5.89 18.88
CA THR A 4 -2.34 6.00 18.52
C THR A 4 -2.70 4.89 17.53
N ALA A 5 -3.98 4.51 17.47
CA ALA A 5 -4.43 3.52 16.49
C ALA A 5 -4.10 3.93 15.03
N LEU A 6 -4.11 5.23 14.73
CA LEU A 6 -3.74 5.75 13.42
C LEU A 6 -2.25 5.57 13.13
N GLU A 7 -1.37 5.91 14.07
CA GLU A 7 0.08 5.74 13.92
C GLU A 7 0.43 4.26 13.70
N TYR A 8 -0.19 3.36 14.47
CA TYR A 8 -0.02 1.92 14.30
C TYR A 8 -0.43 1.46 12.89
N GLN A 9 -1.59 1.90 12.39
CA GLN A 9 -2.05 1.53 11.06
C GLN A 9 -1.14 2.07 9.95
N LYS A 10 -0.65 3.31 10.09
CA LYS A 10 0.35 3.87 9.16
C LYS A 10 1.65 3.06 9.19
N HIS A 11 2.08 2.59 10.35
CA HIS A 11 3.28 1.74 10.45
C HIS A 11 3.11 0.38 9.76
N VAL A 12 1.94 -0.25 9.93
CA VAL A 12 1.62 -1.51 9.23
C VAL A 12 1.63 -1.31 7.72
N LEU A 13 0.97 -0.26 7.22
CA LEU A 13 0.95 0.06 5.79
C LEU A 13 2.35 0.33 5.22
N ALA A 14 3.17 1.10 5.94
CA ALA A 14 4.55 1.36 5.55
C ALA A 14 5.35 0.05 5.42
N THR A 15 5.18 -0.87 6.38
CA THR A 15 5.84 -2.18 6.35
C THR A 15 5.41 -3.01 5.13
N VAL A 16 4.13 -2.98 4.77
CA VAL A 16 3.63 -3.70 3.58
C VAL A 16 4.17 -3.10 2.29
N ILE A 17 4.29 -1.78 2.20
CA ILE A 17 4.92 -1.11 1.05
C ILE A 17 6.39 -1.54 0.91
N ASP A 18 7.13 -1.57 2.01
CA ASP A 18 8.55 -1.97 2.00
C ASP A 18 8.73 -3.46 1.63
N GLU A 19 7.86 -4.33 2.16
CA GLU A 19 7.88 -5.75 1.82
C GLU A 19 7.57 -5.98 0.33
N ALA A 20 6.65 -5.21 -0.25
CA ALA A 20 6.33 -5.28 -1.67
C ALA A 20 7.54 -4.97 -2.57
N VAL A 21 8.40 -4.02 -2.15
CA VAL A 21 9.68 -3.77 -2.84
C VAL A 21 10.61 -4.96 -2.66
N TYR A 22 10.73 -5.47 -1.43
CA TYR A 22 11.63 -6.57 -1.10
C TYR A 22 11.32 -7.84 -1.91
N VAL A 23 10.04 -8.19 -2.05
CA VAL A 23 9.61 -9.37 -2.85
C VAL A 23 9.55 -9.09 -4.36
N GLY A 24 9.81 -7.84 -4.78
CA GLY A 24 9.82 -7.42 -6.17
C GLY A 24 8.44 -7.27 -6.80
N SER A 25 7.37 -7.15 -6.01
CA SER A 25 6.01 -6.91 -6.51
C SER A 25 5.74 -5.44 -6.81
N THR A 26 6.56 -4.52 -6.30
CA THR A 26 6.54 -3.10 -6.69
C THR A 26 7.95 -2.54 -6.86
N SER A 27 8.06 -1.38 -7.51
CA SER A 27 9.34 -0.68 -7.70
C SER A 27 9.61 0.30 -6.55
N GLU A 28 10.88 0.60 -6.29
CA GLU A 28 11.28 1.61 -5.28
C GLU A 28 10.61 2.98 -5.51
N ALA A 29 10.51 3.40 -6.78
CA ALA A 29 9.87 4.67 -7.14
C ALA A 29 8.36 4.68 -6.84
N GLU A 30 7.70 3.53 -7.00
CA GLU A 30 6.27 3.41 -6.68
C GLU A 30 6.06 3.32 -5.17
N ALA A 31 6.93 2.60 -4.46
CA ALA A 31 6.93 2.59 -2.99
C ALA A 31 7.14 3.98 -2.38
N GLU A 32 8.05 4.80 -2.94
CA GLU A 32 8.24 6.19 -2.51
C GLU A 32 6.96 7.03 -2.69
N ARG A 33 6.23 6.86 -3.80
CA ARG A 33 4.93 7.53 -4.00
C ARG A 33 3.89 7.07 -2.99
N LEU A 34 3.83 5.78 -2.70
CA LEU A 34 2.90 5.21 -1.72
C LEU A 34 3.21 5.70 -0.30
N HIS A 35 4.49 5.79 0.08
CA HIS A 35 4.93 6.38 1.35
C HIS A 35 4.55 7.85 1.47
N ASN A 36 4.72 8.62 0.40
CA ASN A 36 4.30 10.03 0.38
C ASN A 36 2.78 10.16 0.56
N ARG A 37 1.98 9.36 -0.14
CA ARG A 37 0.51 9.34 0.04
C ARG A 37 0.11 8.90 1.46
N LEU A 38 0.81 7.92 2.03
CA LEU A 38 0.58 7.45 3.39
C LEU A 38 0.91 8.51 4.45
N ALA A 39 1.92 9.36 4.20
CA ALA A 39 2.26 10.47 5.09
C ALA A 39 1.07 11.42 5.27
N ASP A 40 0.30 11.66 4.20
CA ASP A 40 -0.88 12.53 4.16
C ASP A 40 -2.16 11.90 4.78
N VAL A 41 -2.09 10.65 5.26
CA VAL A 41 -3.22 9.98 5.93
C VAL A 41 -3.38 10.53 7.35
N GLU A 42 -4.49 11.20 7.60
CA GLU A 42 -4.81 11.89 8.87
C GLU A 42 -5.92 11.19 9.69
N SER A 43 -6.55 10.14 9.16
CA SER A 43 -7.65 9.45 9.82
C SER A 43 -7.71 7.96 9.51
N LEU A 44 -8.36 7.17 10.37
CA LEU A 44 -8.57 5.75 10.13
C LEU A 44 -9.45 5.48 8.90
N GLN A 45 -10.41 6.35 8.59
CA GLN A 45 -11.19 6.23 7.36
C GLN A 45 -10.31 6.41 6.11
N SER A 46 -9.32 7.30 6.19
CA SER A 46 -8.35 7.51 5.11
C SER A 46 -7.36 6.33 4.99
N VAL A 47 -7.05 5.64 6.09
CA VAL A 47 -6.31 4.36 6.08
C VAL A 47 -7.09 3.29 5.33
N ASP A 48 -8.38 3.13 5.64
CA ASP A 48 -9.23 2.10 4.99
C ASP A 48 -9.31 2.35 3.48
N GLN A 49 -9.51 3.61 3.06
CA GLN A 49 -9.50 3.97 1.64
C GLN A 49 -8.15 3.67 0.97
N PHE A 50 -7.04 3.89 1.67
CA PHE A 50 -5.71 3.60 1.14
C PHE A 50 -5.50 2.09 0.92
N TRP A 51 -6.01 1.25 1.82
CA TRP A 51 -6.03 -0.20 1.63
C TRP A 51 -6.88 -0.63 0.44
N ASP A 52 -8.06 -0.03 0.26
CA ASP A 52 -8.94 -0.31 -0.88
C ASP A 52 -8.27 0.07 -2.21
N ASP A 53 -7.59 1.23 -2.26
CA ASP A 53 -6.88 1.70 -3.44
C ASP A 53 -5.74 0.74 -3.80
N LEU A 54 -4.91 0.35 -2.82
CA LEU A 54 -3.84 -0.62 -3.02
C LEU A 54 -4.38 -1.96 -3.52
N SER A 55 -5.42 -2.50 -2.87
CA SER A 55 -5.99 -3.80 -3.20
C SER A 55 -6.53 -3.81 -4.63
N ARG A 56 -7.21 -2.74 -5.05
CA ARG A 56 -7.73 -2.62 -6.41
C ARG A 56 -6.63 -2.52 -7.45
N GLU A 57 -5.55 -1.79 -7.18
CA GLU A 57 -4.39 -1.74 -8.08
C GLU A 57 -3.76 -3.13 -8.28
N TYR A 58 -3.66 -3.93 -7.21
CA TYR A 58 -3.16 -5.31 -7.31
C TYR A 58 -4.12 -6.27 -8.03
N GLU A 59 -5.43 -6.19 -7.79
CA GLU A 59 -6.42 -7.02 -8.49
C GLU A 59 -6.42 -6.77 -10.02
N VAL A 60 -6.24 -5.51 -10.43
CA VAL A 60 -6.12 -5.15 -11.85
C VAL A 60 -4.84 -5.72 -12.45
N LEU A 61 -3.72 -5.65 -11.73
CA LEU A 61 -2.45 -6.21 -12.18
C LEU A 61 -2.49 -7.74 -12.32
N GLU A 62 -3.14 -8.44 -11.40
CA GLU A 62 -3.33 -9.88 -11.46
C GLU A 62 -4.16 -10.29 -12.69
N ALA A 63 -5.27 -9.59 -12.93
CA ALA A 63 -6.12 -9.84 -14.10
C ALA A 63 -5.40 -9.58 -15.45
N GLU A 64 -4.53 -8.57 -15.53
CA GLU A 64 -3.74 -8.28 -16.74
C GLU A 64 -2.65 -9.33 -17.02
N LEU A 65 -2.07 -9.91 -15.97
CA LEU A 65 -1.09 -11.00 -16.07
C LEU A 65 -1.77 -12.29 -16.57
N GLU A 66 -2.89 -12.68 -15.98
CA GLU A 66 -3.66 -13.86 -16.42
C GLU A 66 -4.09 -13.75 -17.89
N ALA A 67 -4.54 -12.56 -18.31
CA ALA A 67 -4.95 -12.31 -19.69
C ALA A 67 -3.78 -12.40 -20.71
N ARG A 68 -2.53 -12.25 -20.28
CA ARG A 68 -1.34 -12.40 -21.12
C ARG A 68 -0.82 -13.82 -21.20
N GLU A 69 -1.15 -14.67 -20.23
CA GLU A 69 -0.74 -16.08 -20.19
C GLU A 69 -1.75 -17.04 -20.85
N ALA A 70 -2.97 -16.57 -21.15
CA ALA A 70 -4.05 -17.30 -21.84
C ALA A 70 -3.97 -17.20 -23.38
#